data_AF-A0A1D1Z376-F1
#
_entry.id   AF-A0A1D1Z376-F1
#
_cell.length_a   1.000
_cell.length_b   1.000
_cell.length_c   1.000
_cell.angle_alpha   90.00
_cell.angle_beta   90.00
_cell.angle_gamma   90.00
#
_symmetry.space_group_name_H-M   'P 1'
#
loop_
_entity.id
_entity.type
_entity.pdbx_description
1 polymer ?
#
loop_
_entity_poly.entity_id
_entity_poly.type
_entity_poly.pdbx_seq_one_letter_code
_entity_poly.pdbx_strand_id
1 'polypeptide(L)'
;EEEEEEAQRATQPGSRHRRHRAIGPDRKEKKKKQPPRRRTTVVTSLESGVTLGSGEYLADVFVGTPPRHFSLILDTGSDLNWLQCLPCHDCFEQRGPHYDPSLSSSYRPVPCSDPRCRLVSSPPDPHLPCRRRSRSSSS
;
A
#
# COMPACT_ATOMS: atom_id res chain seq x y z
N GLU A 1 22.32 26.24 -26.85
CA GLU A 1 21.63 27.28 -27.62
C GLU A 1 20.21 27.33 -27.07
N GLU A 2 20.05 28.22 -26.10
CA GLU A 2 18.75 28.72 -25.68
C GLU A 2 18.18 29.50 -26.87
N GLU A 3 16.98 29.18 -27.30
CA GLU A 3 16.18 30.17 -28.03
C GLU A 3 14.71 30.01 -27.62
N GLU A 4 14.26 31.10 -27.03
CA GLU A 4 12.94 31.44 -26.54
C GLU A 4 12.06 31.92 -27.71
N GLU A 5 10.76 32.07 -27.45
CA GLU A 5 9.85 33.01 -28.15
C GLU A 5 9.32 32.55 -29.53
N GLU A 6 8.06 32.73 -29.97
CA GLU A 6 6.74 33.11 -29.47
C GLU A 6 5.79 33.00 -30.68
N ALA A 7 4.48 32.97 -30.43
CA ALA A 7 3.42 33.57 -31.28
C ALA A 7 3.13 32.94 -32.66
N GLN A 8 1.93 32.94 -33.25
CA GLN A 8 0.58 33.45 -32.99
C GLN A 8 -0.26 32.98 -34.20
N ARG A 9 -1.57 32.70 -34.06
CA ARG A 9 -2.56 33.18 -35.06
C ARG A 9 -4.02 33.19 -34.59
N ALA A 10 -4.65 34.32 -34.92
CA ALA A 10 -5.95 34.85 -34.53
C ALA A 10 -7.21 34.14 -35.07
N THR A 11 -8.39 34.46 -34.49
CA THR A 11 -9.63 34.88 -35.23
C THR A 11 -10.74 35.45 -34.29
N GLN A 12 -10.98 36.77 -34.43
CA GLN A 12 -12.22 37.59 -34.46
C GLN A 12 -13.27 37.68 -33.31
N PRO A 13 -13.97 38.85 -33.19
CA PRO A 13 -14.79 39.22 -32.03
C PRO A 13 -16.29 38.93 -32.24
N GLY A 14 -16.89 38.17 -31.32
CA GLY A 14 -18.33 37.94 -31.24
C GLY A 14 -19.00 38.86 -30.23
N SER A 15 -19.82 39.79 -30.72
CA SER A 15 -20.81 40.53 -29.91
C SER A 15 -21.79 39.56 -29.26
N ARG A 16 -22.07 39.72 -27.95
CA ARG A 16 -23.44 39.73 -27.38
C ARG A 16 -23.50 39.77 -25.85
N HIS A 17 -24.25 40.77 -25.38
CA HIS A 17 -25.17 40.76 -24.24
C HIS A 17 -24.62 40.56 -22.82
N ARG A 18 -24.69 41.65 -22.05
CA ARG A 18 -24.75 41.63 -20.58
C ARG A 18 -25.80 40.62 -20.10
N ARG A 19 -25.35 39.64 -19.32
CA ARG A 19 -26.15 39.07 -18.23
C ARG A 19 -25.39 39.35 -16.94
N HIS A 20 -25.93 40.23 -16.11
CA HIS A 20 -25.50 40.32 -14.73
C HIS A 20 -25.88 38.99 -14.05
N ARG A 21 -24.92 38.09 -13.91
CA ARG A 21 -25.08 36.86 -13.11
C ARG A 21 -25.03 37.30 -11.65
N ALA A 22 -26.16 37.18 -10.95
CA ALA A 22 -26.22 37.38 -9.51
C ALA A 22 -25.15 36.49 -8.85
N ILE A 23 -24.22 37.11 -8.13
CA ILE A 23 -23.22 36.44 -7.31
C ILE A 23 -23.98 35.90 -6.09
N GLY A 24 -24.42 34.64 -6.17
CA GLY A 24 -24.86 33.91 -4.99
C GLY A 24 -23.68 33.75 -4.02
N PRO A 25 -23.92 33.66 -2.70
CA PRO A 25 -22.84 33.54 -1.73
C PRO A 25 -22.00 32.29 -2.02
N ASP A 26 -20.70 32.50 -2.19
CA ASP A 26 -19.69 31.47 -2.32
C ASP A 26 -19.81 30.50 -1.14
N ARG A 27 -20.34 29.30 -1.43
CA ARG A 27 -20.47 28.24 -0.43
C ARG A 27 -19.07 27.70 -0.19
N LYS A 28 -18.34 28.33 0.73
CA LYS A 28 -17.00 27.91 1.15
C LYS A 28 -17.02 26.42 1.49
N GLU A 29 -16.52 25.60 0.57
CA GLU A 29 -16.33 24.19 0.81
C GLU A 29 -15.23 24.07 1.86
N LYS A 30 -15.62 23.69 3.08
CA LYS A 30 -14.68 23.44 4.17
C LYS A 30 -13.82 22.24 3.77
N LYS A 31 -12.68 22.52 3.14
CA LYS A 31 -11.63 21.53 2.84
C LYS A 31 -11.23 20.90 4.18
N LYS A 32 -11.72 19.69 4.43
CA LYS A 32 -11.41 18.91 5.64
C LYS A 32 -9.90 18.71 5.67
N LYS A 33 -9.19 19.45 6.52
CA LYS A 33 -7.74 19.30 6.71
C LYS A 33 -7.51 17.87 7.18
N GLN A 34 -6.97 17.02 6.30
CA GLN A 34 -6.52 15.70 6.71
C GLN A 34 -5.38 15.89 7.72
N PRO A 35 -5.37 15.16 8.83
CA PRO A 35 -4.27 15.22 9.77
C PRO A 35 -2.96 14.87 9.05
N PRO A 36 -1.82 15.47 9.44
CA PRO A 36 -0.53 15.12 8.86
C PRO A 36 -0.32 13.61 9.02
N ARG A 37 -0.06 12.91 7.91
CA ARG A 37 0.32 11.50 7.96
C ARG A 37 1.59 11.40 8.81
N ARG A 38 1.52 10.75 9.97
CA ARG A 38 2.71 10.38 10.75
C ARG A 38 3.60 9.54 9.84
N ARG A 39 4.71 10.12 9.38
CA ARG A 39 5.78 9.38 8.71
C ARG A 39 6.53 8.62 9.79
N THR A 40 6.34 7.31 9.83
CA THR A 40 7.15 6.43 10.68
C THR A 40 8.45 6.14 9.95
N THR A 41 9.57 6.61 10.49
CA THR A 41 10.89 6.20 10.00
C THR A 41 11.22 4.84 10.59
N VAL A 42 11.53 3.86 9.74
CA VAL A 42 12.04 2.56 10.16
C VAL A 42 13.55 2.58 10.00
N VAL A 43 14.27 2.25 11.06
CA VAL A 43 15.73 2.06 11.05
C VAL A 43 15.99 0.59 11.32
N THR A 44 16.83 -0.03 10.50
CA THR A 44 17.17 -1.45 10.58
C THR A 44 18.63 -1.68 10.22
N SER A 45 19.23 -2.73 10.75
CA SER A 45 20.50 -3.29 10.31
C SER A 45 20.36 -3.87 8.90
N LEU A 46 21.44 -3.73 8.11
CA LEU A 46 21.53 -4.32 6.78
C LEU A 46 22.82 -5.13 6.71
N GLU A 47 22.69 -6.41 6.39
CA GLU A 47 23.80 -7.34 6.33
C GLU A 47 23.83 -8.05 4.97
N SER A 48 25.02 -8.43 4.52
CA SER A 48 25.17 -9.25 3.32
C SER A 48 24.98 -10.73 3.66
N GLY A 49 24.12 -11.41 2.92
CA GLY A 49 23.84 -12.84 3.08
C GLY A 49 24.95 -13.79 2.62
N VAL A 50 26.08 -13.27 2.14
CA VAL A 50 27.18 -14.09 1.56
C VAL A 50 27.75 -15.10 2.54
N THR A 51 27.83 -14.76 3.83
CA THR A 51 28.28 -15.66 4.90
C THR A 51 27.32 -16.82 5.15
N LEU A 52 26.06 -16.68 4.72
CA LEU A 52 25.01 -17.69 4.80
C LEU A 52 24.84 -18.47 3.48
N GLY A 53 25.68 -18.19 2.47
CA GLY A 53 25.57 -18.77 1.13
C GLY A 53 24.46 -18.16 0.27
N SER A 54 24.02 -16.94 0.60
CA SER A 54 22.98 -16.21 -0.14
C SER A 54 23.58 -14.99 -0.87
N GLY A 55 23.04 -14.68 -2.05
CA GLY A 55 23.38 -13.46 -2.80
C GLY A 55 22.60 -12.22 -2.34
N GLU A 56 21.71 -12.38 -1.36
CA GLU A 56 20.76 -11.36 -0.93
C GLU A 56 21.31 -10.45 0.18
N TYR A 57 20.73 -9.26 0.30
CA TYR A 57 20.87 -8.42 1.49
C TYR A 57 19.75 -8.75 2.48
N LEU A 58 20.11 -8.88 3.75
CA LEU A 58 19.20 -9.22 4.83
C LEU A 58 19.00 -8.02 5.75
N ALA A 59 17.75 -7.74 6.11
CA ALA A 59 17.36 -6.67 7.02
C ALA A 59 16.60 -7.22 8.23
N ASP A 60 16.92 -6.72 9.42
CA ASP A 60 16.24 -7.12 10.65
C ASP A 60 14.95 -6.34 10.87
N VAL A 61 13.85 -7.04 11.10
CA VAL A 61 12.57 -6.41 11.43
C VAL A 61 11.97 -7.02 12.69
N PHE A 62 11.14 -6.22 13.34
CA PHE A 62 10.40 -6.64 14.52
C PHE A 62 8.91 -6.57 14.23
N VAL A 63 8.24 -7.72 14.28
CA VAL A 63 6.81 -7.85 13.94
C VAL A 63 6.02 -8.34 15.14
N GLY A 64 4.85 -7.73 15.35
CA GLY A 64 3.88 -8.12 16.36
C GLY A 64 4.00 -7.40 17.69
N THR A 65 3.18 -7.81 18.65
CA THR A 65 3.18 -7.28 20.02
C THR A 65 2.99 -8.43 21.01
N PRO A 66 4.03 -8.81 21.79
CA PRO A 66 5.35 -8.18 21.84
C PRO A 66 6.15 -8.34 20.52
N PRO A 67 7.12 -7.46 20.23
CA PRO A 67 7.89 -7.51 18.99
C PRO A 67 8.71 -8.80 18.91
N ARG A 68 8.62 -9.52 17.79
CA ARG A 68 9.44 -10.69 17.47
C ARG A 68 10.37 -10.38 16.31
N HIS A 69 11.63 -10.79 16.44
CA HIS A 69 12.68 -10.57 15.44
C HIS A 69 12.55 -11.53 14.24
N PHE A 70 12.75 -10.99 13.04
CA PHE A 70 12.83 -11.71 11.77
C PHE A 70 13.90 -11.09 10.88
N SER A 71 14.55 -11.91 10.05
CA SER A 71 15.48 -11.46 9.01
C SER A 71 14.82 -11.64 7.65
N LEU A 72 14.66 -10.56 6.88
CA LEU A 72 14.03 -10.58 5.56
C LEU A 72 15.02 -10.20 4.47
N ILE A 73 14.79 -10.71 3.27
CA ILE A 73 15.46 -10.24 2.06
C ILE A 73 14.99 -8.82 1.75
N LEU A 74 15.93 -7.92 1.50
CA LEU A 74 15.64 -6.58 1.00
C LEU A 74 15.41 -6.63 -0.52
N ASP A 75 14.14 -6.67 -0.92
CA ASP A 75 13.72 -6.70 -2.32
C ASP A 75 13.08 -5.35 -2.72
N THR A 76 13.75 -4.61 -3.59
CA THR A 76 13.23 -3.36 -4.17
C THR A 76 12.46 -3.58 -5.48
N GLY A 77 12.41 -4.81 -5.97
CA GLY A 77 11.73 -5.22 -7.20
C GLY A 77 10.27 -5.62 -7.04
N SER A 78 9.75 -5.67 -5.80
CA SER A 78 8.36 -6.03 -5.51
C SER A 78 7.64 -5.01 -4.60
N ASP A 79 6.31 -5.12 -4.51
CA ASP A 79 5.44 -4.23 -3.75
C ASP A 79 4.96 -4.83 -2.41
N LEU A 80 5.17 -6.13 -2.18
CA LEU A 80 4.71 -6.84 -1.01
C LEU A 80 5.86 -7.31 -0.12
N ASN A 81 5.69 -7.10 1.18
CA ASN A 81 6.54 -7.67 2.21
C ASN A 81 5.79 -8.85 2.83
N TRP A 82 6.46 -9.98 3.00
CA TRP A 82 5.83 -11.19 3.50
C TRP A 82 6.76 -12.00 4.40
N LEU A 83 6.16 -12.80 5.29
CA LEU A 83 6.81 -13.72 6.22
C LEU A 83 6.05 -15.05 6.17
N GLN A 84 6.76 -16.17 6.27
CA GLN A 84 6.11 -17.47 6.40
C GLN A 84 5.45 -17.59 7.78
N CYS A 85 4.16 -17.90 7.82
CA CYS A 85 3.36 -17.92 9.05
C CYS A 85 2.87 -19.33 9.43
N LEU A 86 2.41 -19.47 10.68
CA LEU A 86 1.73 -20.68 11.17
C LEU A 86 0.20 -20.49 11.21
N PRO A 87 -0.60 -21.56 10.97
CA PRO A 87 -0.16 -22.81 10.36
C PRO A 87 0.24 -22.57 8.90
N CYS A 88 1.26 -23.29 8.46
CA CYS A 88 1.71 -23.19 7.08
C CYS A 88 1.06 -24.30 6.24
N HIS A 89 0.52 -23.93 5.09
CA HIS A 89 -0.13 -24.86 4.16
C HIS A 89 0.80 -25.28 3.02
N ASP A 90 1.59 -24.34 2.51
CA ASP A 90 2.62 -24.57 1.51
C ASP A 90 3.86 -23.78 1.92
N CYS A 91 4.91 -24.50 2.31
CA CYS A 91 6.03 -23.98 3.07
C CYS A 91 7.33 -24.25 2.32
N PHE A 92 8.20 -23.25 2.21
CA PHE A 92 9.58 -23.48 1.83
C PHE A 92 10.45 -23.66 3.07
N GLU A 93 11.59 -24.32 2.87
CA GLU A 93 12.62 -24.42 3.90
C GLU A 93 13.22 -23.04 4.15
N GLN A 94 12.97 -22.51 5.34
CA GLN A 94 13.53 -21.23 5.78
C GLN A 94 14.43 -21.42 7.00
N ARG A 95 15.48 -20.60 7.08
CA ARG A 95 16.32 -20.47 8.27
C ARG A 95 15.71 -19.39 9.16
N GLY A 96 15.17 -19.77 10.31
CA GLY A 96 14.59 -18.83 11.28
C GLY A 96 13.17 -19.20 11.72
N PRO A 97 12.60 -18.41 12.65
CA PRO A 97 11.27 -18.69 13.18
C PRO A 97 10.17 -18.36 12.18
N HIS A 98 9.10 -19.15 12.21
CA HIS A 98 7.85 -18.79 11.57
C HIS A 98 7.12 -17.72 12.38
N TYR A 99 6.41 -16.83 11.69
CA TYR A 99 5.52 -15.88 12.36
C TYR A 99 4.27 -16.63 12.86
N ASP A 100 4.05 -16.64 14.17
CA ASP A 100 2.82 -17.18 14.76
C ASP A 100 1.86 -16.01 15.05
N PRO A 101 0.77 -15.87 14.28
CA PRO A 101 -0.20 -14.79 14.49
C PRO A 101 -0.90 -14.86 15.85
N SER A 102 -1.03 -16.05 16.45
CA SER A 102 -1.71 -16.25 17.73
C SER A 102 -0.93 -15.66 18.91
N LEU A 103 0.38 -15.50 18.76
CA LEU A 103 1.29 -14.96 19.79
C LEU A 103 1.40 -13.42 19.74
N SER A 104 0.72 -12.76 18.82
CA SER A 104 0.77 -11.31 18.64
C SER A 104 -0.58 -10.67 18.92
N SER A 105 -0.64 -9.88 19.99
CA SER A 105 -1.85 -9.12 20.37
C SER A 105 -2.26 -8.04 19.36
N SER A 106 -1.32 -7.56 18.53
CA SER A 106 -1.56 -6.58 17.47
C SER A 106 -1.93 -7.19 16.13
N TYR A 107 -1.92 -8.53 16.00
CA TYR A 107 -2.32 -9.19 14.77
C TYR A 107 -3.82 -8.99 14.49
N ARG A 108 -4.12 -8.63 13.24
CA ARG A 108 -5.48 -8.52 12.71
C ARG A 108 -5.51 -9.08 11.29
N PRO A 109 -6.31 -10.11 10.99
CA PRO A 109 -6.42 -10.63 9.64
C PRO A 109 -7.07 -9.59 8.73
N VAL A 110 -6.64 -9.54 7.47
CA VAL A 110 -7.25 -8.68 6.44
C VAL A 110 -8.35 -9.47 5.73
N PRO A 111 -9.63 -9.13 5.89
CA PRO A 111 -10.71 -9.85 5.23
C PRO A 111 -10.78 -9.52 3.74
N CYS A 112 -11.30 -10.45 2.91
CA CYS A 112 -11.48 -10.24 1.47
C CYS A 112 -12.30 -9.01 1.07
N SER A 113 -13.12 -8.48 1.98
CA SER A 113 -13.90 -7.26 1.73
C SER A 113 -13.05 -5.99 1.82
N ASP A 114 -11.84 -6.08 2.36
CA ASP A 114 -10.94 -4.94 2.53
C ASP A 114 -10.53 -4.37 1.16
N PRO A 115 -10.59 -3.04 0.96
CA PRO A 115 -10.21 -2.43 -0.32
C PRO A 115 -8.76 -2.72 -0.72
N ARG A 116 -7.87 -3.01 0.23
CA ARG A 116 -6.46 -3.36 -0.05
C ARG A 116 -6.32 -4.65 -0.85
N CYS A 117 -7.27 -5.58 -0.74
CA CYS A 117 -7.25 -6.82 -1.55
C CYS A 117 -7.42 -6.56 -3.06
N ARG A 118 -7.80 -5.35 -3.48
CA ARG A 118 -7.87 -4.97 -4.90
C ARG A 118 -6.53 -4.45 -5.46
N LEU A 119 -5.55 -4.22 -4.59
CA LEU A 119 -4.24 -3.69 -4.96
C LEU A 119 -3.27 -4.80 -5.39
N VAL A 120 -3.59 -6.05 -5.07
CA VAL A 120 -2.77 -7.22 -5.37
C VAL A 120 -3.48 -8.05 -6.42
N SER A 121 -2.79 -8.39 -7.50
CA SER A 121 -3.32 -9.31 -8.52
C SER A 121 -3.57 -10.67 -7.90
N SER A 122 -4.76 -11.23 -8.10
CA SER A 122 -5.03 -12.63 -7.71
C SER A 122 -4.15 -13.56 -8.55
N PRO A 123 -3.44 -14.53 -7.94
CA PRO A 123 -2.75 -15.55 -8.72
C PRO A 123 -3.75 -16.29 -9.62
N PRO A 124 -3.31 -16.81 -10.77
CA PRO A 124 -4.18 -17.46 -11.75
C PRO A 124 -4.76 -18.82 -11.31
N ASP A 125 -4.69 -19.21 -10.04
CA ASP A 125 -5.14 -20.51 -9.55
C ASP A 125 -6.66 -20.55 -9.23
N PRO A 126 -7.43 -21.58 -9.65
CA PRO A 126 -8.90 -21.58 -9.60
C PRO A 126 -9.50 -21.85 -8.22
N HIS A 127 -8.71 -22.23 -7.21
CA HIS A 127 -9.30 -22.97 -6.09
C HIS A 127 -9.92 -22.14 -4.98
N LEU A 128 -9.64 -20.85 -4.81
CA LEU A 128 -10.50 -19.98 -4.00
C LEU A 128 -10.33 -18.49 -4.38
N PRO A 129 -11.23 -17.91 -5.19
CA PRO A 129 -11.37 -16.45 -5.20
C PRO A 129 -11.62 -15.99 -3.76
N CYS A 130 -11.05 -14.84 -3.38
CA CYS A 130 -11.26 -14.25 -2.06
C CYS A 130 -12.76 -13.98 -1.83
N ARG A 131 -13.49 -14.98 -1.32
CA ARG A 131 -14.95 -14.92 -1.22
C ARG A 131 -15.31 -13.94 -0.13
N ARG A 132 -15.90 -12.81 -0.53
CA ARG A 132 -16.62 -11.93 0.39
C ARG A 132 -17.67 -12.80 1.08
N ARG A 133 -17.54 -13.01 2.38
CA ARG A 133 -18.57 -13.64 3.18
C ARG A 133 -19.79 -12.70 3.13
N SER A 134 -20.74 -13.00 2.25
CA SER A 134 -22.01 -12.27 2.20
C SER A 134 -22.66 -12.44 3.57
N ARG A 135 -22.97 -11.33 4.24
CA ARG A 135 -23.82 -11.35 5.44
C ARG A 135 -25.14 -12.04 5.05
N SER A 136 -25.32 -13.29 5.42
CA SER A 136 -26.65 -13.85 5.59
C SER A 136 -27.25 -13.12 6.78
N SER A 137 -27.98 -12.04 6.51
CA SER A 137 -29.00 -11.56 7.41
C SER A 137 -30.07 -12.63 7.50
N SER A 138 -29.96 -13.49 8.51
CA SER A 138 -31.10 -14.30 8.94
C SER A 138 -31.89 -13.42 9.89
N SER A 139 -33.03 -12.95 9.41
CA SER A 139 -34.10 -12.34 10.20
C SER A 139 -34.70 -13.33 11.18
#